data_AF-A0A7Y5SLH6-F1
#
_entry.id   AF-A0A7Y5SLH6-F1
#
_cell.length_a   1.000
_cell.length_b   1.000
_cell.length_c   1.000
_cell.angle_alpha   90.00
_cell.angle_beta   90.00
_cell.angle_gamma   90.00
#
_symmetry.space_group_name_H-M   'P 1'
#
loop_
_entity.id
_entity.type
_entity.pdbx_description
1 polymer ?
#
loop_
_entity_poly.entity_id
_entity_poly.type
_entity_poly.pdbx_seq_one_letter_code
_entity_poly.pdbx_strand_id
1 'polypeptide(L)'
;MSDLIKRAQKARAFAADLSLPQWQRLSEALQALSGLELSDLADDVRESLEADFAGVNRVLAEYSLTTYEDYRTMSDADVQEALDIVDAAASHAIAAELDRIVEELGAGVGKLPVDAIGETREHRDLMVPRLIRVLREAASEARANETPEGNAHFFAVFLLTEFQAAEAFPVILEVFSLPGELPHDLFGDAVTEMLARILARFAGDRPELLDAMIADSSLNEYVRWEAAQTYLYLVRDGRLRREEVVQHLQRNLRQAIDREDMEMITELIGELADFAPKEAIQEITEAYQRGLVYTGMIDFGTVEEGIAEGDDCLRRQLERCPPTGIKDTIEELRHWAAFSEKPARQRPPLPPPAPLPRSPLAAELGEPIRKPVVSHGSRFGRNDPCPCGSGKKYKKCCGARK
;
A
#
# COMPACT_ATOMS: atom_id res chain seq x y z
N MET A 1 27.30 4.59 3.14
CA MET A 1 26.13 3.97 3.80
C MET A 1 25.73 2.66 3.10
N SER A 2 25.41 2.64 1.79
CA SER A 2 25.34 1.39 0.95
C SER A 2 26.56 0.44 1.09
N ASP A 3 27.72 0.94 1.52
CA ASP A 3 28.93 0.16 1.82
C ASP A 3 28.79 -0.71 3.10
N LEU A 4 27.99 -0.30 4.10
CA LEU A 4 27.85 -1.03 5.38
C LEU A 4 27.15 -2.37 5.18
N ILE A 5 25.98 -2.40 4.51
CA ILE A 5 25.27 -3.66 4.21
C ILE A 5 26.16 -4.59 3.40
N LYS A 6 26.84 -4.07 2.36
CA LYS A 6 27.72 -4.88 1.50
C LYS A 6 28.87 -5.52 2.29
N ARG A 7 29.51 -4.75 3.17
CA ARG A 7 30.58 -5.23 4.05
C ARG A 7 30.08 -6.24 5.08
N ALA A 8 28.94 -5.97 5.71
CA ALA A 8 28.33 -6.86 6.67
C ALA A 8 27.92 -8.20 6.01
N GLN A 9 27.29 -8.17 4.83
CA GLN A 9 26.98 -9.38 4.07
C GLN A 9 28.24 -10.17 3.70
N LYS A 10 29.31 -9.48 3.28
CA LYS A 10 30.60 -10.11 2.98
C LYS A 10 31.23 -10.75 4.21
N ALA A 11 31.18 -10.08 5.36
CA ALA A 11 31.68 -10.60 6.62
C ALA A 11 30.94 -11.89 7.02
N ARG A 12 29.59 -11.89 6.92
CA ARG A 12 28.77 -13.08 7.19
C ARG A 12 29.03 -14.21 6.20
N ALA A 13 29.23 -13.90 4.93
CA ALA A 13 29.55 -14.91 3.92
C ALA A 13 30.87 -15.64 4.26
N PHE A 14 31.91 -14.91 4.64
CA PHE A 14 33.16 -15.53 5.12
C PHE A 14 32.99 -16.26 6.44
N ALA A 15 32.26 -15.67 7.38
CA ALA A 15 31.97 -16.29 8.66
C ALA A 15 31.23 -17.63 8.48
N ALA A 16 30.40 -17.80 7.45
CA ALA A 16 29.65 -19.04 7.19
C ALA A 16 30.35 -20.05 6.25
N ASP A 17 31.48 -19.69 5.61
CA ASP A 17 32.12 -20.54 4.60
C ASP A 17 32.86 -21.74 5.20
N LEU A 18 32.17 -22.89 5.26
CA LEU A 18 32.72 -24.14 5.80
C LEU A 18 33.83 -24.76 4.93
N SER A 19 34.12 -24.22 3.75
CA SER A 19 35.26 -24.66 2.93
C SER A 19 36.60 -24.12 3.44
N LEU A 20 36.56 -23.08 4.29
CA LEU A 20 37.73 -22.45 4.89
C LEU A 20 37.98 -22.93 6.33
N PRO A 21 39.25 -23.03 6.77
CA PRO A 21 39.57 -23.19 8.18
C PRO A 21 38.97 -22.06 9.04
N GLN A 22 38.58 -22.36 10.28
CA GLN A 22 37.93 -21.38 11.18
C GLN A 22 38.73 -20.07 11.34
N TRP A 23 40.04 -20.17 11.55
CA TRP A 23 40.91 -18.98 11.70
C TRP A 23 40.88 -18.09 10.45
N GLN A 24 40.76 -18.69 9.26
CA GLN A 24 40.72 -17.95 8.00
C GLN A 24 39.36 -17.29 7.80
N ARG A 25 38.26 -17.97 8.16
CA ARG A 25 36.91 -17.38 8.18
C ARG A 25 36.89 -16.12 9.05
N LEU A 26 37.47 -16.20 10.25
CA LEU A 26 37.52 -15.07 11.19
C LEU A 26 38.35 -13.91 10.63
N SER A 27 39.55 -14.19 10.13
CA SER A 27 40.43 -13.18 9.53
C SER A 27 39.75 -12.42 8.38
N GLU A 28 39.15 -13.14 7.43
CA GLU A 28 38.47 -12.56 6.26
C GLU A 28 37.20 -11.77 6.66
N ALA A 29 36.45 -12.27 7.64
CA ALA A 29 35.25 -11.60 8.15
C ALA A 29 35.59 -10.27 8.84
N LEU A 30 36.63 -10.25 9.70
CA LEU A 30 37.12 -9.02 10.32
C LEU A 30 37.67 -8.03 9.30
N GLN A 31 38.37 -8.53 8.27
CA GLN A 31 38.86 -7.68 7.19
C GLN A 31 37.71 -7.04 6.40
N ALA A 32 36.61 -7.76 6.18
CA ALA A 32 35.43 -7.21 5.52
C ALA A 32 34.79 -6.04 6.30
N LEU A 33 34.84 -6.07 7.63
CA LEU A 33 34.35 -5.01 8.52
C LEU A 33 35.40 -3.92 8.83
N SER A 34 36.65 -4.10 8.39
CA SER A 34 37.73 -3.14 8.68
C SER A 34 37.52 -1.79 8.00
N GLY A 35 37.79 -0.70 8.72
CA GLY A 35 37.66 0.66 8.19
C GLY A 35 36.20 1.12 7.98
N LEU A 36 35.25 0.54 8.72
CA LEU A 36 33.91 1.10 8.85
C LEU A 36 33.96 2.40 9.67
N GLU A 37 33.54 3.51 9.07
CA GLU A 37 33.32 4.77 9.77
C GLU A 37 31.96 4.69 10.49
N LEU A 38 31.98 4.50 11.81
CA LEU A 38 30.76 4.40 12.61
C LEU A 38 30.16 5.76 12.97
N SER A 39 30.90 6.86 12.76
CA SER A 39 30.48 8.22 13.13
C SER A 39 29.24 8.72 12.39
N ASP A 40 28.96 8.15 11.22
CA ASP A 40 27.82 8.54 10.38
C ASP A 40 26.54 7.76 10.72
N LEU A 41 26.61 6.84 11.70
CA LEU A 41 25.48 6.05 12.16
C LEU A 41 24.73 6.78 13.28
N ALA A 42 23.44 6.45 13.44
CA ALA A 42 22.66 6.87 14.60
C ALA A 42 23.34 6.39 15.90
N ASP A 43 23.20 7.18 16.97
CA ASP A 43 23.93 6.97 18.23
C ASP A 43 23.70 5.58 18.83
N ASP A 44 22.46 5.10 18.81
CA ASP A 44 22.08 3.78 19.31
C ASP A 44 22.69 2.63 18.50
N VAL A 45 22.70 2.76 17.17
CA VAL A 45 23.33 1.80 16.25
C VAL A 45 24.84 1.78 16.46
N ARG A 46 25.46 2.96 16.56
CA ARG A 46 26.89 3.13 16.80
C ARG A 46 27.30 2.50 18.13
N GLU A 47 26.58 2.80 19.21
CA GLU A 47 26.83 2.23 20.54
C GLU A 47 26.72 0.70 20.54
N SER A 48 25.71 0.15 19.85
CA SER A 48 25.55 -1.30 19.72
C SER A 48 26.73 -1.95 18.98
N LEU A 49 27.14 -1.38 17.84
CA LEU A 49 28.27 -1.92 17.06
C LEU A 49 29.60 -1.75 17.78
N GLU A 50 29.82 -0.63 18.47
CA GLU A 50 31.00 -0.42 19.32
C GLU A 50 31.07 -1.48 20.43
N ALA A 51 29.94 -1.84 21.05
CA ALA A 51 29.87 -2.90 22.04
C ALA A 51 30.20 -4.28 21.45
N ASP A 52 29.68 -4.61 20.27
CA ASP A 52 29.98 -5.86 19.58
C ASP A 52 31.46 -5.96 19.21
N PHE A 53 32.04 -4.89 18.65
CA PHE A 53 33.47 -4.83 18.33
C PHE A 53 34.36 -4.86 19.57
N ALA A 54 33.92 -4.28 20.69
CA ALA A 54 34.61 -4.44 21.98
C ALA A 54 34.57 -5.90 22.45
N GLY A 55 33.50 -6.63 22.16
CA GLY A 55 33.39 -8.08 22.35
C GLY A 55 34.48 -8.84 21.60
N VAL A 56 34.59 -8.62 20.29
CA VAL A 56 35.64 -9.21 19.45
C VAL A 56 37.03 -8.87 19.99
N ASN A 57 37.28 -7.59 20.27
CA ASN A 57 38.59 -7.13 20.74
C ASN A 57 39.01 -7.77 22.07
N ARG A 58 38.05 -8.11 22.96
CA ARG A 58 38.36 -8.85 24.19
C ARG A 58 38.89 -10.25 23.91
N VAL A 59 38.27 -10.98 22.98
CA VAL A 59 38.74 -12.32 22.58
C VAL A 59 40.12 -12.24 21.93
N LEU A 60 40.31 -11.29 21.01
CA LEU A 60 41.58 -11.11 20.30
C LEU A 60 42.73 -10.66 21.21
N ALA A 61 42.44 -9.94 22.30
CA ALA A 61 43.45 -9.42 23.23
C ALA A 61 44.22 -10.51 24.01
N GLU A 62 43.71 -11.75 24.04
CA GLU A 62 44.41 -12.88 24.65
C GLU A 62 45.59 -13.38 23.80
N TYR A 63 45.70 -12.90 22.56
CA TYR A 63 46.64 -13.35 21.55
C TYR A 63 47.54 -12.22 21.06
N SER A 64 48.77 -12.54 20.66
CA SER A 64 49.69 -11.60 20.03
C SER A 64 49.49 -11.62 18.51
N LEU A 65 48.47 -10.91 18.03
CA LEU A 65 48.09 -10.88 16.60
C LEU A 65 48.70 -9.65 15.91
N THR A 66 49.64 -9.87 15.01
CA THR A 66 50.33 -8.83 14.22
C THR A 66 50.13 -9.00 12.71
N THR A 67 49.84 -10.23 12.26
CA THR A 67 49.56 -10.60 10.88
C THR A 67 48.32 -11.50 10.80
N TYR A 68 47.73 -11.63 9.62
CA TYR A 68 46.58 -12.51 9.41
C TYR A 68 46.90 -14.01 9.62
N GLU A 69 48.17 -14.41 9.54
CA GLU A 69 48.55 -15.80 9.83
C GLU A 69 48.54 -16.11 11.33
N ASP A 70 48.64 -15.09 12.19
CA ASP A 70 48.70 -15.27 13.65
C ASP A 70 47.38 -15.81 14.23
N TYR A 71 46.26 -15.63 13.52
CA TYR A 71 44.96 -16.23 13.88
C TYR A 71 45.01 -17.76 13.94
N ARG A 72 45.97 -18.42 13.29
CA ARG A 72 46.21 -19.88 13.41
C ARG A 72 46.63 -20.30 14.82
N THR A 73 47.10 -19.36 15.63
CA THR A 73 47.54 -19.64 17.01
C THR A 73 46.39 -19.61 18.01
N MET A 74 45.21 -19.14 17.59
CA MET A 74 44.02 -19.11 18.42
C MET A 74 43.45 -20.51 18.64
N SER A 75 42.80 -20.71 19.79
CA SER A 75 42.04 -21.94 20.04
C SER A 75 40.79 -21.98 19.18
N ASP A 76 40.36 -23.16 18.75
CA ASP A 76 39.11 -23.33 17.97
C ASP A 76 37.89 -22.75 18.71
N ALA A 77 37.88 -22.81 20.05
CA ALA A 77 36.81 -22.26 20.87
C ALA A 77 36.76 -20.71 20.77
N ASP A 78 37.90 -20.04 20.89
CA ASP A 78 37.96 -18.58 20.84
C ASP A 78 37.74 -18.05 19.41
N VAL A 79 38.19 -18.79 18.40
CA VAL A 79 37.88 -18.45 17.00
C VAL A 79 36.38 -18.56 16.75
N GLN A 80 35.73 -19.61 17.26
CA GLN A 80 34.29 -19.77 17.12
C GLN A 80 33.53 -18.67 17.88
N GLU A 81 33.93 -18.33 19.11
CA GLU A 81 33.33 -17.21 19.86
C GLU A 81 33.46 -15.89 19.10
N ALA A 82 34.64 -15.58 18.58
CA ALA A 82 34.84 -14.36 17.80
C ALA A 82 34.02 -14.35 16.50
N LEU A 83 33.88 -15.50 15.81
CA LEU A 83 33.04 -15.65 14.63
C LEU A 83 31.55 -15.39 14.96
N ASP A 84 31.06 -15.90 16.08
CA ASP A 84 29.68 -15.70 16.52
C ASP A 84 29.41 -14.22 16.83
N ILE A 85 30.35 -13.53 17.48
CA ILE A 85 30.25 -12.08 17.73
C ILE A 85 30.27 -11.30 16.41
N VAL A 86 31.13 -11.67 15.46
CA VAL A 86 31.21 -10.99 14.15
C VAL A 86 29.91 -11.18 13.34
N ASP A 87 29.31 -12.37 13.34
CA ASP A 87 28.03 -12.60 12.67
C ASP A 87 26.89 -11.81 13.33
N ALA A 88 26.89 -11.70 14.66
CA ALA A 88 25.94 -10.86 15.40
C ALA A 88 26.11 -9.38 15.05
N ALA A 89 27.34 -8.85 15.09
CA ALA A 89 27.66 -7.47 14.74
C ALA A 89 27.23 -7.13 13.31
N ALA A 90 27.54 -8.01 12.36
CA ALA A 90 27.15 -7.83 10.97
C ALA A 90 25.61 -7.88 10.79
N SER A 91 24.93 -8.72 11.56
CA SER A 91 23.46 -8.79 11.55
C SER A 91 22.83 -7.52 12.13
N HIS A 92 23.36 -6.97 13.23
CA HIS A 92 22.93 -5.69 13.80
C HIS A 92 23.16 -4.53 12.82
N ALA A 93 24.33 -4.49 12.17
CA ALA A 93 24.65 -3.46 11.18
C ALA A 93 23.68 -3.48 9.99
N ILE A 94 23.34 -4.69 9.48
CA ILE A 94 22.34 -4.83 8.42
C ILE A 94 20.99 -4.33 8.92
N ALA A 95 20.52 -4.81 10.07
CA ALA A 95 19.20 -4.46 10.60
C ALA A 95 19.03 -2.95 10.78
N ALA A 96 20.03 -2.29 11.36
CA ALA A 96 20.05 -0.84 11.55
C ALA A 96 19.93 -0.06 10.24
N GLU A 97 20.64 -0.49 9.20
CA GLU A 97 20.57 0.20 7.90
C GLU A 97 19.22 -0.04 7.21
N LEU A 98 18.64 -1.23 7.34
CA LEU A 98 17.27 -1.47 6.83
C LEU A 98 16.25 -0.60 7.58
N ASP A 99 16.40 -0.42 8.89
CA ASP A 99 15.53 0.42 9.71
C ASP A 99 15.64 1.90 9.32
N ARG A 100 16.87 2.40 9.10
CA ARG A 100 17.08 3.75 8.54
C ARG A 100 16.37 3.93 7.20
N ILE A 101 16.51 2.97 6.27
CA ILE A 101 15.83 3.05 4.96
C ILE A 101 14.31 3.11 5.15
N VAL A 102 13.75 2.32 6.07
CA VAL A 102 12.32 2.35 6.40
C VAL A 102 11.90 3.70 6.98
N GLU A 103 12.69 4.28 7.88
CA GLU A 103 12.44 5.62 8.44
C GLU A 103 12.44 6.69 7.36
N GLU A 104 13.40 6.65 6.42
CA GLU A 104 13.46 7.61 5.31
C GLU A 104 12.31 7.45 4.32
N LEU A 105 11.87 6.22 4.05
CA LEU A 105 10.61 5.97 3.34
C LEU A 105 9.44 6.61 4.11
N GLY A 106 9.39 6.43 5.43
CA GLY A 106 8.33 6.95 6.29
C GLY A 106 8.30 8.48 6.41
N ALA A 107 9.44 9.14 6.30
CA ALA A 107 9.59 10.59 6.38
C ALA A 107 9.11 11.33 5.12
N GLY A 108 8.87 10.61 4.02
CA GLY A 108 8.48 11.14 2.70
C GLY A 108 7.08 11.76 2.61
N VAL A 109 6.64 12.56 3.58
CA VAL A 109 5.36 13.28 3.52
C VAL A 109 5.55 14.60 2.76
N GLY A 110 5.00 14.69 1.55
CA GLY A 110 5.06 15.89 0.69
C GLY A 110 6.28 15.98 -0.23
N LYS A 111 7.20 15.02 -0.16
CA LYS A 111 8.27 14.80 -1.13
C LYS A 111 8.52 13.31 -1.30
N LEU A 112 8.63 12.85 -2.54
CA LEU A 112 8.91 11.45 -2.86
C LEU A 112 10.34 11.07 -2.38
N PRO A 113 10.52 10.03 -1.56
CA PRO A 113 11.83 9.61 -1.05
C PRO A 113 12.58 8.76 -2.10
N VAL A 114 13.00 9.42 -3.18
CA VAL A 114 13.68 8.80 -4.34
C VAL A 114 14.91 7.99 -3.93
N ASP A 115 15.74 8.53 -3.05
CA ASP A 115 16.99 7.89 -2.61
C ASP A 115 16.70 6.61 -1.82
N ALA A 116 15.80 6.66 -0.82
CA ALA A 116 15.41 5.50 -0.03
C ALA A 116 14.71 4.41 -0.87
N ILE A 117 13.92 4.78 -1.88
CA ILE A 117 13.37 3.82 -2.86
C ILE A 117 14.51 3.16 -3.66
N GLY A 118 15.51 3.94 -4.08
CA GLY A 118 16.71 3.46 -4.75
C GLY A 118 17.49 2.45 -3.89
N GLU A 119 17.78 2.80 -2.64
CA GLU A 119 18.46 1.90 -1.69
C GLU A 119 17.64 0.63 -1.41
N THR A 120 16.32 0.75 -1.34
CA THR A 120 15.43 -0.40 -1.20
C THR A 120 15.55 -1.37 -2.38
N ARG A 121 15.70 -0.85 -3.60
CA ARG A 121 15.95 -1.66 -4.82
C ARG A 121 17.31 -2.35 -4.79
N GLU A 122 18.36 -1.63 -4.37
CA GLU A 122 19.70 -2.19 -4.25
C GLU A 122 19.76 -3.37 -3.27
N HIS A 123 18.94 -3.32 -2.22
CA HIS A 123 18.89 -4.31 -1.15
C HIS A 123 17.61 -5.14 -1.13
N ARG A 124 17.00 -5.37 -2.30
CA ARG A 124 15.70 -6.06 -2.48
C ARG A 124 15.51 -7.27 -1.56
N ASP A 125 16.44 -8.22 -1.58
CA ASP A 125 16.27 -9.50 -0.87
C ASP A 125 16.26 -9.36 0.66
N LEU A 126 16.92 -8.33 1.20
CA LEU A 126 16.88 -7.97 2.61
C LEU A 126 15.64 -7.12 2.93
N MET A 127 15.23 -6.26 2.00
CA MET A 127 14.12 -5.33 2.20
C MET A 127 12.74 -5.99 2.10
N VAL A 128 12.54 -6.98 1.23
CA VAL A 128 11.24 -7.69 1.12
C VAL A 128 10.73 -8.19 2.48
N PRO A 129 11.48 -8.98 3.29
CA PRO A 129 11.00 -9.40 4.59
C PRO A 129 10.82 -8.24 5.58
N ARG A 130 11.63 -7.17 5.48
CA ARG A 130 11.49 -5.99 6.33
C ARG A 130 10.22 -5.20 6.00
N LEU A 131 9.91 -4.98 4.72
CA LEU A 131 8.70 -4.30 4.25
C LEU A 131 7.43 -5.09 4.60
N ILE A 132 7.47 -6.43 4.51
CA ILE A 132 6.39 -7.29 5.02
C ILE A 132 6.16 -7.05 6.52
N ARG A 133 7.24 -6.92 7.30
CA ARG A 133 7.14 -6.61 8.73
C ARG A 133 6.54 -5.23 8.97
N VAL A 134 6.93 -4.21 8.19
CA VAL A 134 6.32 -2.85 8.25
C VAL A 134 4.81 -2.92 8.04
N LEU A 135 4.32 -3.70 7.06
CA LEU A 135 2.88 -3.86 6.85
C LEU A 135 2.18 -4.58 8.01
N ARG A 136 2.80 -5.58 8.63
CA ARG A 136 2.25 -6.26 9.81
C ARG A 136 2.19 -5.34 11.03
N GLU A 137 3.22 -4.54 11.24
CA GLU A 137 3.29 -3.52 12.31
C GLU A 137 2.16 -2.51 12.13
N ALA A 138 2.01 -1.96 10.91
CA ALA A 138 0.92 -1.03 10.58
C ALA A 138 -0.48 -1.67 10.77
N ALA A 139 -0.67 -2.94 10.40
CA ALA A 139 -1.92 -3.65 10.64
C ALA A 139 -2.22 -3.81 12.14
N SER A 140 -1.20 -4.13 12.93
CA SER A 140 -1.31 -4.30 14.38
C SER A 140 -1.68 -2.99 15.07
N GLU A 141 -1.00 -1.90 14.72
CA GLU A 141 -1.25 -0.56 15.24
C GLU A 141 -2.64 -0.06 14.88
N ALA A 142 -3.05 -0.22 13.60
CA ALA A 142 -4.39 0.15 13.15
C ALA A 142 -5.49 -0.59 13.94
N ARG A 143 -5.32 -1.89 14.22
CA ARG A 143 -6.25 -2.66 15.07
C ARG A 143 -6.27 -2.18 16.52
N ALA A 144 -5.15 -1.66 17.02
CA ALA A 144 -5.07 -1.03 18.34
C ALA A 144 -5.67 0.40 18.37
N ASN A 145 -6.20 0.90 17.25
CA ASN A 145 -6.60 2.30 17.04
C ASN A 145 -5.44 3.30 17.20
N GLU A 146 -4.23 2.84 16.91
CA GLU A 146 -3.03 3.65 16.84
C GLU A 146 -2.77 4.06 15.39
N THR A 147 -2.00 5.12 15.21
CA THR A 147 -1.59 5.58 13.88
C THR A 147 -0.13 5.18 13.68
N PRO A 148 0.21 4.46 12.61
CA PRO A 148 1.59 4.13 12.33
C PRO A 148 2.47 5.36 12.27
N GLU A 149 3.70 5.21 12.76
CA GLU A 149 4.69 6.27 12.67
C GLU A 149 5.17 6.42 11.23
N GLY A 150 5.13 7.66 10.72
CA GLY A 150 5.48 7.97 9.33
C GLY A 150 4.52 7.33 8.32
N ASN A 151 5.00 7.17 7.08
CA ASN A 151 4.24 6.64 5.96
C ASN A 151 4.92 5.46 5.25
N ALA A 152 5.76 4.70 5.96
CA ALA A 152 6.57 3.64 5.35
C ALA A 152 5.71 2.49 4.80
N HIS A 153 4.59 2.19 5.48
CA HIS A 153 3.62 1.18 5.05
C HIS A 153 3.03 1.48 3.68
N PHE A 154 2.78 2.76 3.36
CA PHE A 154 2.32 3.17 2.05
C PHE A 154 3.34 2.76 0.98
N PHE A 155 4.61 3.17 1.11
CA PHE A 155 5.65 2.81 0.13
C PHE A 155 5.92 1.31 0.08
N ALA A 156 5.80 0.61 1.20
CA ALA A 156 6.00 -0.83 1.28
C ALA A 156 5.09 -1.59 0.32
N VAL A 157 3.80 -1.23 0.21
CA VAL A 157 2.87 -1.89 -0.73
C VAL A 157 3.31 -1.69 -2.18
N PHE A 158 3.74 -0.49 -2.56
CA PHE A 158 4.18 -0.20 -3.92
C PHE A 158 5.46 -0.97 -4.27
N LEU A 159 6.45 -0.95 -3.37
CA LEU A 159 7.74 -1.61 -3.56
C LEU A 159 7.61 -3.13 -3.58
N LEU A 160 6.79 -3.73 -2.70
CA LEU A 160 6.51 -5.16 -2.71
C LEU A 160 5.82 -5.59 -4.01
N THR A 161 4.95 -4.73 -4.55
CA THR A 161 4.30 -4.95 -5.85
C THR A 161 5.29 -4.82 -7.00
N GLU A 162 6.15 -3.81 -6.99
CA GLU A 162 7.24 -3.64 -7.97
C GLU A 162 8.19 -4.84 -7.99
N PHE A 163 8.57 -5.31 -6.81
CA PHE A 163 9.44 -6.48 -6.64
C PHE A 163 8.75 -7.80 -6.97
N GLN A 164 7.42 -7.79 -7.20
CA GLN A 164 6.59 -8.98 -7.40
C GLN A 164 6.81 -10.01 -6.27
N ALA A 165 6.89 -9.54 -5.02
CA ALA A 165 7.11 -10.36 -3.84
C ALA A 165 5.83 -11.13 -3.47
N ALA A 166 5.61 -12.28 -4.10
CA ALA A 166 4.41 -13.11 -3.91
C ALA A 166 4.22 -13.54 -2.43
N GLU A 167 5.31 -13.68 -1.68
CA GLU A 167 5.32 -13.95 -0.25
C GLU A 167 4.67 -12.85 0.60
N ALA A 168 4.54 -11.62 0.07
CA ALA A 168 3.89 -10.51 0.74
C ALA A 168 2.36 -10.53 0.57
N PHE A 169 1.82 -11.32 -0.36
CA PHE A 169 0.39 -11.30 -0.65
C PHE A 169 -0.51 -11.53 0.58
N PRO A 170 -0.19 -12.45 1.51
CA PRO A 170 -0.99 -12.62 2.72
C PRO A 170 -1.09 -11.35 3.58
N VAL A 171 0.03 -10.62 3.76
CA VAL A 171 -0.01 -9.38 4.56
C VAL A 171 -0.67 -8.23 3.79
N ILE A 172 -0.53 -8.18 2.46
CA ILE A 172 -1.25 -7.21 1.61
C ILE A 172 -2.76 -7.42 1.76
N LEU A 173 -3.25 -8.66 1.64
CA LEU A 173 -4.66 -8.95 1.88
C LEU A 173 -5.08 -8.59 3.31
N GLU A 174 -4.23 -8.86 4.30
CA GLU A 174 -4.51 -8.53 5.70
C GLU A 174 -4.74 -7.03 5.92
N VAL A 175 -3.86 -6.16 5.41
CA VAL A 175 -3.96 -4.70 5.61
C VAL A 175 -5.15 -4.09 4.88
N PHE A 176 -5.48 -4.59 3.68
CA PHE A 176 -6.67 -4.12 2.95
C PHE A 176 -7.97 -4.75 3.46
N SER A 177 -7.89 -5.82 4.25
CA SER A 177 -9.06 -6.44 4.91
C SER A 177 -9.28 -5.96 6.33
N LEU A 178 -8.60 -4.89 6.76
CA LEU A 178 -8.88 -4.27 8.05
C LEU A 178 -10.31 -3.71 8.10
N PRO A 179 -10.98 -3.75 9.27
CA PRO A 179 -12.38 -3.37 9.37
C PRO A 179 -12.60 -1.87 9.17
N GLY A 180 -13.75 -1.51 8.59
CA GLY A 180 -14.22 -0.13 8.48
C GLY A 180 -13.32 0.73 7.59
N GLU A 181 -12.98 1.93 8.04
CA GLU A 181 -12.18 2.90 7.29
C GLU A 181 -10.66 2.68 7.40
N LEU A 182 -10.21 1.68 8.16
CA LEU A 182 -8.79 1.49 8.43
C LEU A 182 -7.92 1.29 7.17
N PRO A 183 -8.33 0.55 6.13
CA PRO A 183 -7.56 0.50 4.88
C PRO A 183 -7.37 1.88 4.25
N HIS A 184 -8.42 2.71 4.24
CA HIS A 184 -8.34 4.08 3.71
C HIS A 184 -7.53 5.00 4.65
N ASP A 185 -7.64 4.85 5.97
CA ASP A 185 -6.82 5.61 6.91
C ASP A 185 -5.31 5.32 6.74
N LEU A 186 -4.95 4.09 6.36
CA LEU A 186 -3.56 3.69 6.11
C LEU A 186 -3.07 4.10 4.71
N PHE A 187 -3.88 3.88 3.67
CA PHE A 187 -3.41 3.96 2.28
C PHE A 187 -4.02 5.11 1.47
N GLY A 188 -5.06 5.77 1.99
CA GLY A 188 -5.78 6.84 1.30
C GLY A 188 -6.25 6.41 -0.09
N ASP A 189 -6.04 7.30 -1.07
CA ASP A 189 -6.44 7.09 -2.46
C ASP A 189 -5.77 5.85 -3.10
N ALA A 190 -4.71 5.28 -2.51
CA ALA A 190 -4.14 4.03 -3.01
C ALA A 190 -5.05 2.82 -2.86
N VAL A 191 -6.09 2.89 -2.02
CA VAL A 191 -7.18 1.91 -2.06
C VAL A 191 -7.81 1.92 -3.46
N THR A 192 -8.29 3.06 -3.94
CA THR A 192 -9.06 3.18 -5.19
C THR A 192 -8.23 3.38 -6.46
N GLU A 193 -6.95 3.73 -6.35
CA GLU A 193 -6.09 3.99 -7.53
C GLU A 193 -5.15 2.81 -7.86
N MET A 194 -4.99 1.84 -6.95
CA MET A 194 -3.94 0.83 -7.08
C MET A 194 -4.38 -0.58 -6.67
N LEU A 195 -5.37 -0.76 -5.79
CA LEU A 195 -5.66 -2.08 -5.23
C LEU A 195 -6.05 -3.10 -6.30
N ALA A 196 -6.87 -2.75 -7.29
CA ALA A 196 -7.22 -3.67 -8.38
C ALA A 196 -5.98 -4.16 -9.15
N ARG A 197 -4.98 -3.29 -9.36
CA ARG A 197 -3.71 -3.63 -10.03
C ARG A 197 -2.85 -4.56 -9.18
N ILE A 198 -2.85 -4.38 -7.86
CA ILE A 198 -2.14 -5.23 -6.90
C ILE A 198 -2.81 -6.60 -6.81
N LEU A 199 -4.14 -6.63 -6.68
CA LEU A 199 -4.92 -7.86 -6.67
C LEU A 199 -4.73 -8.61 -7.99
N ALA A 200 -4.79 -7.95 -9.15
CA ALA A 200 -4.49 -8.57 -10.42
C ALA A 200 -3.08 -9.19 -10.44
N ARG A 201 -2.08 -8.54 -9.84
CA ARG A 201 -0.71 -9.06 -9.78
C ARG A 201 -0.59 -10.33 -8.94
N PHE A 202 -1.24 -10.37 -7.77
CA PHE A 202 -0.98 -11.41 -6.77
C PHE A 202 -2.11 -12.44 -6.57
N ALA A 203 -3.35 -12.08 -6.90
CA ALA A 203 -4.48 -13.00 -6.82
C ALA A 203 -4.28 -14.20 -7.75
N GLY A 204 -3.43 -14.11 -8.78
CA GLY A 204 -3.26 -15.23 -9.71
C GLY A 204 -4.60 -15.57 -10.36
N ASP A 205 -4.74 -16.77 -10.90
CA ASP A 205 -5.98 -17.19 -11.60
C ASP A 205 -6.97 -17.77 -10.58
N ARG A 206 -7.24 -17.01 -9.50
CA ARG A 206 -8.12 -17.39 -8.39
C ARG A 206 -9.34 -16.45 -8.34
N PRO A 207 -10.27 -16.53 -9.30
CA PRO A 207 -11.46 -15.68 -9.31
C PRO A 207 -12.35 -15.91 -8.08
N GLU A 208 -12.26 -17.05 -7.41
CA GLU A 208 -13.01 -17.34 -6.18
C GLU A 208 -12.58 -16.43 -5.02
N LEU A 209 -11.32 -15.98 -5.00
CA LEU A 209 -10.84 -15.01 -4.01
C LEU A 209 -11.51 -13.65 -4.22
N LEU A 210 -11.63 -13.23 -5.49
CA LEU A 210 -12.30 -11.97 -5.83
C LEU A 210 -13.79 -12.04 -5.51
N ASP A 211 -14.46 -13.13 -5.92
CA ASP A 211 -15.86 -13.40 -5.55
C ASP A 211 -16.07 -13.32 -4.03
N ALA A 212 -15.16 -13.91 -3.24
CA ALA A 212 -15.24 -13.89 -1.78
C ALA A 212 -15.09 -12.47 -1.21
N MET A 213 -14.16 -11.66 -1.72
CA MET A 213 -13.98 -10.27 -1.31
C MET A 213 -15.20 -9.41 -1.66
N ILE A 214 -15.72 -9.54 -2.89
CA ILE A 214 -16.91 -8.80 -3.36
C ILE A 214 -18.12 -9.10 -2.46
N ALA A 215 -18.30 -10.37 -2.09
CA ALA A 215 -19.43 -10.82 -1.27
C ALA A 215 -19.29 -10.54 0.24
N ASP A 216 -18.10 -10.16 0.73
CA ASP A 216 -17.84 -9.92 2.16
C ASP A 216 -18.20 -8.49 2.57
N SER A 217 -19.39 -8.32 3.16
CA SER A 217 -19.88 -7.02 3.63
C SER A 217 -19.18 -6.52 4.91
N SER A 218 -18.21 -7.25 5.45
CA SER A 218 -17.34 -6.76 6.53
C SER A 218 -16.15 -5.94 6.03
N LEU A 219 -15.81 -6.07 4.75
CA LEU A 219 -14.75 -5.29 4.10
C LEU A 219 -15.21 -3.86 3.82
N ASN A 220 -14.24 -2.95 3.74
CA ASN A 220 -14.47 -1.59 3.26
C ASN A 220 -15.08 -1.61 1.85
N GLU A 221 -16.05 -0.74 1.58
CA GLU A 221 -16.77 -0.70 0.30
C GLU A 221 -15.83 -0.53 -0.89
N TYR A 222 -14.86 0.38 -0.81
CA TYR A 222 -13.89 0.60 -1.90
C TYR A 222 -12.98 -0.61 -2.12
N VAL A 223 -12.65 -1.38 -1.08
CA VAL A 223 -11.88 -2.63 -1.23
C VAL A 223 -12.68 -3.67 -2.02
N ARG A 224 -13.99 -3.73 -1.80
CA ARG A 224 -14.89 -4.63 -2.54
C ARG A 224 -15.06 -4.19 -3.99
N TRP A 225 -15.10 -2.88 -4.24
CA TRP A 225 -15.15 -2.29 -5.59
C TRP A 225 -13.90 -2.65 -6.38
N GLU A 226 -12.73 -2.44 -5.79
CA GLU A 226 -11.44 -2.78 -6.41
C GLU A 226 -11.29 -4.29 -6.68
N ALA A 227 -11.87 -5.14 -5.84
CA ALA A 227 -11.93 -6.58 -6.10
C ALA A 227 -12.78 -6.92 -7.34
N ALA A 228 -13.87 -6.17 -7.59
CA ALA A 228 -14.66 -6.31 -8.82
C ALA A 228 -13.90 -5.78 -10.05
N GLN A 229 -13.30 -4.58 -9.94
CA GLN A 229 -12.51 -3.98 -11.02
C GLN A 229 -11.30 -4.83 -11.44
N THR A 230 -10.75 -5.62 -10.51
CA THR A 230 -9.65 -6.55 -10.78
C THR A 230 -9.92 -7.46 -11.99
N TYR A 231 -11.18 -7.82 -12.26
CA TYR A 231 -11.53 -8.66 -13.41
C TYR A 231 -11.18 -8.03 -14.76
N LEU A 232 -11.26 -6.71 -14.93
CA LEU A 232 -10.87 -6.04 -16.18
C LEU A 232 -9.38 -6.26 -16.48
N TYR A 233 -8.54 -6.23 -15.45
CA TYR A 233 -7.10 -6.51 -15.57
C TYR A 233 -6.83 -7.96 -15.96
N LEU A 234 -7.59 -8.91 -15.41
CA LEU A 234 -7.47 -10.34 -15.74
C LEU A 234 -7.87 -10.62 -17.20
N VAL A 235 -8.88 -9.93 -17.73
CA VAL A 235 -9.23 -10.02 -19.16
C VAL A 235 -8.17 -9.38 -20.04
N ARG A 236 -7.68 -8.19 -19.68
CA ARG A 236 -6.62 -7.51 -20.44
C ARG A 236 -5.35 -8.36 -20.53
N ASP A 237 -4.99 -9.03 -19.45
CA ASP A 237 -3.82 -9.91 -19.39
C ASP A 237 -4.04 -11.27 -20.08
N GLY A 238 -5.24 -11.53 -20.62
CA GLY A 238 -5.59 -12.78 -21.28
C GLY A 238 -5.71 -13.98 -20.32
N ARG A 239 -5.91 -13.71 -19.03
CA ARG A 239 -5.95 -14.72 -17.96
C ARG A 239 -7.35 -15.24 -17.70
N LEU A 240 -8.36 -14.42 -17.97
CA LEU A 240 -9.77 -14.83 -18.01
C LEU A 240 -10.41 -14.35 -19.31
N ARG A 241 -11.42 -15.09 -19.79
CA ARG A 241 -12.25 -14.63 -20.92
C ARG A 241 -13.38 -13.74 -20.41
N ARG A 242 -13.86 -12.87 -21.29
CA ARG A 242 -14.99 -11.97 -20.99
C ARG A 242 -16.22 -12.73 -20.50
N GLU A 243 -16.56 -13.87 -21.12
CA GLU A 243 -17.73 -14.65 -20.72
C GLU A 243 -17.61 -15.20 -19.30
N GLU A 244 -16.40 -15.57 -18.88
CA GLU A 244 -16.14 -16.06 -17.52
C GLU A 244 -16.32 -14.92 -16.53
N VAL A 245 -15.71 -13.76 -16.79
CA VAL A 245 -15.84 -12.58 -15.94
C VAL A 245 -17.29 -12.12 -15.80
N VAL A 246 -18.04 -12.03 -16.90
CA VAL A 246 -19.45 -11.63 -16.85
C VAL A 246 -20.27 -12.59 -15.98
N GLN A 247 -19.99 -13.89 -16.00
CA GLN A 247 -20.64 -14.86 -15.11
C GLN A 247 -20.29 -14.63 -13.63
N HIS A 248 -19.04 -14.30 -13.32
CA HIS A 248 -18.64 -13.95 -11.95
C HIS A 248 -19.37 -12.69 -11.47
N LEU A 249 -19.27 -11.59 -12.22
CA LEU A 249 -19.90 -10.32 -11.86
C LEU A 249 -21.43 -10.41 -11.80
N GLN A 250 -22.08 -11.12 -12.72
CA GLN A 250 -23.53 -11.35 -12.70
C GLN A 250 -23.97 -12.14 -11.45
N ARG A 251 -23.23 -13.19 -11.05
CA ARG A 251 -23.53 -13.94 -9.82
C ARG A 251 -23.38 -13.06 -8.58
N ASN A 252 -22.37 -12.20 -8.53
CA ASN A 252 -22.20 -11.24 -7.44
C ASN A 252 -23.32 -10.19 -7.44
N LEU A 253 -23.73 -9.69 -8.60
CA LEU A 253 -24.84 -8.73 -8.74
C LEU A 253 -26.14 -9.33 -8.21
N ARG A 254 -26.46 -10.57 -8.58
CA ARG A 254 -27.64 -11.28 -8.06
C ARG A 254 -27.62 -11.36 -6.53
N GLN A 255 -26.47 -11.75 -5.94
CA GLN A 255 -26.33 -11.81 -4.48
C GLN A 255 -26.46 -10.43 -3.82
N ALA A 256 -25.93 -9.37 -4.45
CA ALA A 256 -26.05 -8.01 -3.93
C ALA A 256 -27.50 -7.52 -3.98
N ILE A 257 -28.25 -7.81 -5.06
CA ILE A 257 -29.69 -7.54 -5.21
C ILE A 257 -30.51 -8.25 -4.13
N ASP A 258 -30.21 -9.51 -3.85
CA ASP A 258 -30.90 -10.30 -2.81
C ASP A 258 -30.68 -9.71 -1.40
N ARG A 259 -29.54 -9.06 -1.18
CA ARG A 259 -29.17 -8.39 0.08
C ARG A 259 -29.53 -6.90 0.14
N GLU A 260 -30.02 -6.34 -0.97
CA GLU A 260 -30.26 -4.90 -1.15
C GLU A 260 -29.00 -4.04 -0.84
N ASP A 261 -27.82 -4.57 -1.19
CA ASP A 261 -26.52 -3.88 -1.03
C ASP A 261 -26.35 -2.83 -2.15
N MET A 262 -27.00 -1.67 -1.99
CA MET A 262 -27.08 -0.63 -3.04
C MET A 262 -25.71 -0.14 -3.54
N GLU A 263 -24.72 -0.05 -2.65
CA GLU A 263 -23.36 0.38 -3.01
C GLU A 263 -22.73 -0.64 -3.97
N MET A 264 -22.77 -1.93 -3.62
CA MET A 264 -22.24 -2.97 -4.50
C MET A 264 -23.06 -3.18 -5.76
N ILE A 265 -24.38 -3.04 -5.69
CA ILE A 265 -25.23 -3.14 -6.89
C ILE A 265 -24.81 -2.07 -7.90
N THR A 266 -24.63 -0.83 -7.45
CA THR A 266 -24.24 0.29 -8.30
C THR A 266 -22.86 0.03 -8.92
N GLU A 267 -21.89 -0.39 -8.13
CA GLU A 267 -20.55 -0.71 -8.60
C GLU A 267 -20.53 -1.89 -9.59
N LEU A 268 -21.17 -3.01 -9.26
CA LEU A 268 -21.19 -4.20 -10.11
C LEU A 268 -21.87 -3.94 -11.45
N ILE A 269 -22.86 -3.06 -11.51
CA ILE A 269 -23.47 -2.62 -12.78
C ILE A 269 -22.47 -1.77 -13.57
N GLY A 270 -21.71 -0.89 -12.91
CA GLY A 270 -20.60 -0.13 -13.50
C GLY A 270 -19.56 -1.06 -14.13
N GLU A 271 -19.05 -2.01 -13.36
CA GLU A 271 -18.07 -2.99 -13.82
C GLU A 271 -18.63 -3.85 -14.95
N LEU A 272 -19.87 -4.34 -14.85
CA LEU A 272 -20.51 -5.11 -15.92
C LEU A 272 -20.64 -4.30 -17.21
N ALA A 273 -20.92 -2.99 -17.14
CA ALA A 273 -21.11 -2.14 -18.32
C ALA A 273 -19.88 -2.14 -19.24
N ASP A 274 -18.68 -2.25 -18.66
CA ASP A 274 -17.42 -2.33 -19.41
C ASP A 274 -17.28 -3.63 -20.24
N PHE A 275 -18.10 -4.64 -19.97
CA PHE A 275 -18.11 -5.92 -20.69
C PHE A 275 -19.29 -6.08 -21.66
N ALA A 276 -20.05 -5.02 -21.94
CA ALA A 276 -21.26 -5.07 -22.77
C ALA A 276 -22.22 -6.21 -22.32
N PRO A 277 -22.80 -6.12 -21.11
CA PRO A 277 -23.27 -7.26 -20.32
C PRO A 277 -24.68 -7.73 -20.71
N LYS A 278 -24.87 -8.17 -21.97
CA LYS A 278 -26.17 -8.67 -22.48
C LYS A 278 -26.77 -9.79 -21.61
N GLU A 279 -25.91 -10.63 -21.06
CA GLU A 279 -26.27 -11.77 -20.23
C GLU A 279 -26.85 -11.37 -18.87
N ALA A 280 -26.44 -10.21 -18.34
CA ALA A 280 -26.86 -9.71 -17.02
C ALA A 280 -28.01 -8.69 -17.09
N ILE A 281 -28.58 -8.42 -18.27
CA ILE A 281 -29.58 -7.37 -18.45
C ILE A 281 -30.83 -7.58 -17.58
N GLN A 282 -31.17 -8.83 -17.25
CA GLN A 282 -32.31 -9.14 -16.39
C GLN A 282 -32.06 -8.68 -14.95
N GLU A 283 -30.93 -9.04 -14.36
CA GLU A 283 -30.49 -8.56 -13.04
C GLU A 283 -30.41 -7.04 -13.00
N ILE A 284 -29.79 -6.43 -14.02
CA ILE A 284 -29.61 -4.97 -14.09
C ILE A 284 -30.99 -4.29 -14.14
N THR A 285 -31.88 -4.73 -15.01
CA THR A 285 -33.23 -4.16 -15.14
C THR A 285 -34.00 -4.26 -13.81
N GLU A 286 -33.92 -5.41 -13.13
CA GLU A 286 -34.55 -5.59 -11.83
C GLU A 286 -34.01 -4.58 -10.79
N ALA A 287 -32.69 -4.40 -10.72
CA ALA A 287 -32.07 -3.46 -9.79
C ALA A 287 -32.57 -2.02 -9.98
N TYR A 288 -32.67 -1.54 -11.23
CA TYR A 288 -33.22 -0.22 -11.54
C TYR A 288 -34.71 -0.12 -11.21
N GLN A 289 -35.52 -1.14 -11.55
CA GLN A 289 -36.95 -1.16 -11.24
C GLN A 289 -37.25 -1.13 -9.75
N ARG A 290 -36.38 -1.78 -8.95
CA ARG A 290 -36.46 -1.78 -7.48
C ARG A 290 -35.87 -0.50 -6.86
N GLY A 291 -35.26 0.38 -7.65
CA GLY A 291 -34.64 1.62 -7.15
C GLY A 291 -33.38 1.37 -6.32
N LEU A 292 -32.67 0.27 -6.57
CA LEU A 292 -31.47 -0.13 -5.82
C LEU A 292 -30.16 0.45 -6.37
N VAL A 293 -30.22 1.25 -7.45
CA VAL A 293 -29.05 1.80 -8.15
C VAL A 293 -28.93 3.29 -7.90
N TYR A 294 -27.75 3.75 -7.53
CA TYR A 294 -27.46 5.17 -7.47
C TYR A 294 -27.20 5.73 -8.87
N THR A 295 -28.25 6.29 -9.47
CA THR A 295 -28.25 6.80 -10.86
C THR A 295 -27.34 8.01 -11.09
N GLY A 296 -26.80 8.62 -10.04
CA GLY A 296 -25.78 9.66 -10.14
C GLY A 296 -24.39 9.13 -10.51
N MET A 297 -24.16 7.81 -10.35
CA MET A 297 -22.91 7.13 -10.72
C MET A 297 -23.05 6.38 -12.03
N ILE A 298 -24.15 5.65 -12.22
CA ILE A 298 -24.45 4.96 -13.47
C ILE A 298 -25.94 4.98 -13.81
N ASP A 299 -26.27 5.51 -14.97
CA ASP A 299 -27.63 5.47 -15.51
C ASP A 299 -27.84 4.26 -16.43
N PHE A 300 -29.10 3.86 -16.62
CA PHE A 300 -29.44 2.69 -17.43
C PHE A 300 -29.03 2.85 -18.90
N GLY A 301 -29.05 4.08 -19.42
CA GLY A 301 -28.65 4.38 -20.80
C GLY A 301 -27.18 4.07 -21.04
N THR A 302 -26.30 4.34 -20.08
CA THR A 302 -24.88 3.94 -20.15
C THR A 302 -24.72 2.43 -20.36
N VAL A 303 -25.54 1.60 -19.69
CA VAL A 303 -25.53 0.14 -19.88
C VAL A 303 -26.04 -0.24 -21.28
N GLU A 304 -27.13 0.37 -21.73
CA GLU A 304 -27.69 0.14 -23.07
C GLU A 304 -26.70 0.50 -24.18
N GLU A 305 -25.99 1.61 -24.03
CA GLU A 305 -24.94 2.05 -24.95
C GLU A 305 -23.81 1.01 -25.03
N GLY A 306 -23.30 0.55 -23.89
CA GLY A 306 -22.27 -0.51 -23.86
C GLY A 306 -22.74 -1.80 -24.54
N ILE A 307 -23.99 -2.22 -24.28
CA ILE A 307 -24.61 -3.39 -24.93
C ILE A 307 -24.74 -3.22 -26.45
N ALA A 308 -25.10 -2.02 -26.90
CA ALA A 308 -25.24 -1.69 -28.32
C ALA A 308 -23.89 -1.67 -29.04
N GLU A 309 -22.84 -1.15 -28.39
CA GLU A 309 -21.47 -1.14 -28.89
C GLU A 309 -20.84 -2.55 -28.96
N GLY A 310 -21.22 -3.45 -28.04
CA GLY A 310 -20.72 -4.82 -28.03
C GLY A 310 -19.20 -4.88 -27.79
N ASP A 311 -18.49 -5.65 -28.62
CA ASP A 311 -17.04 -5.88 -28.46
C ASP A 311 -16.20 -4.60 -28.52
N ASP A 312 -16.70 -3.56 -29.19
CA ASP A 312 -16.02 -2.27 -29.29
C ASP A 312 -15.98 -1.53 -27.94
N CYS A 313 -17.00 -1.73 -27.09
CA CYS A 313 -17.05 -1.21 -25.73
C CYS A 313 -15.89 -1.78 -24.90
N LEU A 314 -15.82 -3.11 -24.81
CA LEU A 314 -14.77 -3.81 -24.07
C LEU A 314 -13.38 -3.44 -24.59
N ARG A 315 -13.19 -3.43 -25.91
CA ARG A 315 -11.88 -3.09 -26.51
C ARG A 315 -11.39 -1.71 -26.03
N ARG A 316 -12.28 -0.71 -26.01
CA ARG A 316 -11.96 0.65 -25.55
C ARG A 316 -11.56 0.67 -24.07
N GLN A 317 -12.22 -0.12 -23.22
CA GLN A 317 -11.88 -0.20 -21.80
C GLN A 317 -10.55 -0.91 -21.58
N LEU A 318 -10.29 -2.00 -22.31
CA LEU A 318 -8.99 -2.69 -22.28
C LEU A 318 -7.84 -1.80 -22.75
N GLU A 319 -8.06 -0.93 -23.75
CA GLU A 319 -7.07 0.05 -24.21
C GLU A 319 -6.74 1.13 -23.16
N ARG A 320 -7.70 1.45 -22.29
CA ARG A 320 -7.53 2.43 -21.20
C ARG A 320 -7.04 1.81 -19.90
N CYS A 321 -7.19 0.50 -19.74
CA CYS A 321 -6.84 -0.26 -18.54
C CYS A 321 -5.30 -0.26 -18.29
N PRO A 322 -4.80 0.43 -17.24
CA PRO A 322 -3.37 0.58 -16.97
C PRO A 322 -2.70 -0.76 -16.62
N PRO A 323 -1.42 -1.00 -16.95
CA PRO A 323 -0.74 -2.29 -16.70
C PRO A 323 -0.90 -2.85 -15.26
N THR A 324 -0.95 -4.18 -15.16
CA THR A 324 -1.11 -4.92 -13.89
C THR A 324 0.13 -4.78 -13.01
N GLY A 325 -0.09 -4.53 -11.73
CA GLY A 325 0.96 -4.24 -10.77
C GLY A 325 1.66 -2.90 -11.03
N ILE A 326 2.87 -2.79 -10.49
CA ILE A 326 3.72 -1.61 -10.56
C ILE A 326 5.04 -2.04 -11.20
N LYS A 327 5.54 -1.25 -12.16
CA LYS A 327 6.83 -1.50 -12.80
C LYS A 327 7.95 -0.64 -12.20
N ASP A 328 7.61 0.59 -11.84
CA ASP A 328 8.53 1.55 -11.27
C ASP A 328 7.74 2.45 -10.30
N THR A 329 7.97 2.27 -9.00
CA THR A 329 7.33 3.02 -7.92
C THR A 329 7.59 4.51 -8.01
N ILE A 330 8.77 4.93 -8.48
CA ILE A 330 9.11 6.36 -8.60
C ILE A 330 8.29 6.99 -9.72
N GLU A 331 8.25 6.35 -10.89
CA GLU A 331 7.48 6.86 -12.03
C GLU A 331 5.97 6.82 -11.78
N GLU A 332 5.49 5.82 -11.04
CA GLU A 332 4.09 5.73 -10.60
C GLU A 332 3.74 6.91 -9.68
N LEU A 333 4.52 7.11 -8.61
CA LEU A 333 4.18 8.03 -7.54
C LEU A 333 4.50 9.50 -7.85
N ARG A 334 5.47 9.82 -8.71
CA ARG A 334 5.86 11.23 -8.98
C ARG A 334 4.72 12.10 -9.53
N HIS A 335 3.67 11.47 -10.07
CA HIS A 335 2.50 12.15 -10.63
C HIS A 335 1.36 12.35 -9.64
N TRP A 336 1.43 11.71 -8.48
CA TRP A 336 0.41 11.80 -7.44
C TRP A 336 0.37 13.18 -6.82
N ALA A 337 -0.82 13.67 -6.47
CA ALA A 337 -1.00 14.99 -5.89
C ALA A 337 -0.15 15.22 -4.63
N ALA A 338 0.09 14.16 -3.85
CA ALA A 338 0.93 14.19 -2.64
C ALA A 338 2.41 14.48 -2.93
N PHE A 339 2.90 14.21 -4.14
CA PHE A 339 4.31 14.32 -4.52
C PHE A 339 4.57 15.24 -5.70
N SER A 340 3.52 15.66 -6.41
CA SER A 340 3.66 16.55 -7.55
C SER A 340 4.02 17.97 -7.09
N GLU A 341 5.06 18.56 -7.67
CA GLU A 341 5.49 19.95 -7.41
C GLU A 341 4.50 21.02 -7.92
N LYS A 342 3.30 20.62 -8.37
CA LYS A 342 2.34 21.58 -8.92
C LYS A 342 1.95 22.55 -7.79
N PRO A 343 2.16 23.86 -7.96
CA PRO A 343 1.67 24.82 -6.98
C PRO A 343 0.17 24.60 -6.85
N ALA A 344 -0.33 24.56 -5.62
CA ALA A 344 -1.75 24.48 -5.34
C ALA A 344 -2.45 25.44 -6.29
N ARG A 345 -3.22 24.92 -7.26
CA ARG A 345 -3.96 25.78 -8.19
C ARG A 345 -4.80 26.67 -7.28
N GLN A 346 -4.51 27.98 -7.24
CA GLN A 346 -5.42 28.94 -6.64
C GLN A 346 -6.69 28.78 -7.45
N ARG A 347 -7.63 28.02 -6.91
CA ARG A 347 -8.96 27.87 -7.49
C ARG A 347 -9.48 29.30 -7.56
N PRO A 348 -9.75 29.86 -8.75
CA PRO A 348 -10.42 31.15 -8.80
C PRO A 348 -11.66 31.03 -7.92
N PRO A 349 -12.01 32.04 -7.10
CA PRO A 349 -13.22 31.99 -6.31
C PRO A 349 -14.35 31.55 -7.22
N LEU A 350 -15.01 30.45 -6.85
CA LEU A 350 -16.14 29.91 -7.61
C LEU A 350 -17.07 31.09 -7.89
N PRO A 351 -17.44 31.34 -9.15
CA PRO A 351 -18.48 32.33 -9.42
C PRO A 351 -19.69 31.97 -8.55
N PRO A 352 -20.41 32.96 -8.00
CA PRO A 352 -21.62 32.69 -7.24
C PRO A 352 -22.49 31.73 -8.07
N PRO A 353 -23.03 30.66 -7.46
CA PRO A 353 -23.77 29.65 -8.19
C PRO A 353 -24.82 30.34 -9.05
N ALA A 354 -24.77 30.09 -10.36
CA ALA A 354 -25.82 30.53 -11.24
C ALA A 354 -27.15 30.01 -10.67
N PRO A 355 -28.23 30.82 -10.67
CA PRO A 355 -29.53 30.32 -10.28
C PRO A 355 -29.82 29.06 -11.12
N LEU A 356 -29.98 27.92 -10.45
CA LEU A 356 -30.36 26.69 -11.13
C LEU A 356 -31.61 26.98 -11.96
N PRO A 357 -31.66 26.56 -13.24
CA PRO A 357 -32.89 26.68 -14.02
C PRO A 357 -34.00 25.98 -13.24
N ARG A 358 -35.11 26.70 -13.03
CA ARG A 358 -36.27 26.12 -12.35
C ARG A 358 -36.71 24.91 -13.15
N SER A 359 -36.72 23.74 -12.52
CA SER A 359 -37.33 22.54 -13.11
C SER A 359 -38.78 22.89 -13.48
N PRO A 360 -39.22 22.66 -14.73
CA PRO A 360 -40.62 22.85 -15.14
C PRO A 360 -41.59 22.09 -14.22
N LEU A 361 -41.14 20.97 -13.66
CA LEU A 361 -41.90 20.11 -12.75
C LEU A 361 -42.28 20.81 -11.43
N ALA A 362 -41.45 21.73 -10.94
CA ALA A 362 -41.71 22.46 -9.70
C ALA A 362 -42.82 23.51 -9.84
N ALA A 363 -43.12 23.96 -11.07
CA ALA A 363 -44.21 24.88 -11.35
C ALA A 363 -45.57 24.16 -11.43
N GLU A 364 -45.58 22.88 -11.80
CA GLU A 364 -46.80 22.06 -11.91
C GLU A 364 -47.29 21.53 -10.56
N LEU A 365 -46.40 21.33 -9.58
CA LEU A 365 -46.72 20.69 -8.29
C LEU A 365 -47.16 21.65 -7.17
N GLY A 366 -47.24 22.96 -7.42
CA GLY A 366 -47.80 23.94 -6.48
C GLY A 366 -47.12 23.98 -5.10
N GLU A 367 -45.85 23.55 -4.99
CA GLU A 367 -45.16 23.51 -3.70
C GLU A 367 -44.88 24.92 -3.17
N PRO A 368 -45.16 25.20 -1.87
CA PRO A 368 -44.87 26.49 -1.28
C PRO A 368 -43.36 26.73 -1.23
N ILE A 369 -42.95 27.91 -1.71
CA ILE A 369 -41.56 28.38 -1.73
C ILE A 369 -40.98 28.31 -0.30
N ARG A 370 -40.18 27.28 -0.02
CA ARG A 370 -39.36 27.24 1.20
C ARG A 370 -38.27 28.29 1.05
N LYS A 371 -38.34 29.35 1.85
CA LYS A 371 -37.25 30.33 1.95
C LYS A 371 -35.96 29.61 2.36
N PRO A 372 -34.80 29.92 1.76
CA PRO A 372 -33.54 29.34 2.19
C PRO A 372 -33.31 29.63 3.67
N VAL A 373 -33.01 28.58 4.43
CA VAL A 373 -32.65 28.70 5.85
C VAL A 373 -31.28 29.36 5.91
N VAL A 374 -31.26 30.65 6.29
CA VAL A 374 -30.01 31.37 6.55
C VAL A 374 -29.52 30.95 7.94
N SER A 375 -28.48 30.11 8.00
CA SER A 375 -27.85 29.76 9.28
C SER A 375 -27.01 30.95 9.78
N HIS A 376 -27.44 31.61 10.86
CA HIS A 376 -26.71 32.71 11.51
C HIS A 376 -25.58 32.25 12.46
N GLY A 377 -25.04 31.04 12.28
CA GLY A 377 -23.91 30.54 13.07
C GLY A 377 -22.58 30.68 12.34
N SER A 378 -21.50 31.03 13.05
CA SER A 378 -20.14 31.00 12.50
C SER A 378 -19.85 29.61 11.94
N ARG A 379 -19.55 29.54 10.64
CA ARG A 379 -19.20 28.29 9.95
C ARG A 379 -17.78 27.90 10.33
N PHE A 380 -17.62 27.14 11.40
CA PHE A 380 -16.36 26.46 11.66
C PHE A 380 -16.22 25.32 10.65
N GLY A 381 -15.09 25.27 9.94
CA GLY A 381 -14.76 24.17 9.05
C GLY A 381 -14.67 22.86 9.83
N ARG A 382 -15.07 21.73 9.21
CA ARG A 382 -15.04 20.39 9.86
C ARG A 382 -13.67 20.06 10.48
N ASN A 383 -12.57 20.56 9.90
CA ASN A 383 -11.21 20.30 10.35
C ASN A 383 -10.62 21.39 11.25
N ASP A 384 -11.32 22.50 11.49
CA ASP A 384 -10.83 23.58 12.34
C ASP A 384 -10.75 23.14 13.82
N PRO A 385 -9.89 23.78 14.63
CA PRO A 385 -9.89 23.59 16.08
C PRO A 385 -11.29 23.78 16.66
N CYS A 386 -11.73 22.84 17.49
CA CYS A 386 -13.07 22.89 18.04
C CYS A 386 -13.21 24.08 19.01
N PRO A 387 -14.24 24.93 18.86
CA PRO A 387 -14.40 26.15 19.64
C PRO A 387 -14.72 25.89 21.13
N CYS A 388 -14.94 24.64 21.53
CA CYS A 388 -15.11 24.26 22.94
C CYS A 388 -13.77 24.22 23.71
N GLY A 389 -12.64 24.48 23.06
CA GLY A 389 -11.33 24.50 23.69
C GLY A 389 -10.73 23.10 23.95
N SER A 390 -11.28 22.05 23.35
CA SER A 390 -10.84 20.66 23.55
C SER A 390 -9.50 20.31 22.88
N GLY A 391 -8.95 21.19 22.04
CA GLY A 391 -7.77 20.92 21.22
C GLY A 391 -8.00 19.95 20.05
N LYS A 392 -9.20 19.35 19.92
CA LYS A 392 -9.56 18.41 18.83
C LYS A 392 -10.13 19.15 17.62
N LYS A 393 -10.06 18.54 16.43
CA LYS A 393 -10.76 19.04 15.22
C LYS A 393 -12.28 19.03 15.44
N TYR A 394 -13.01 20.01 14.89
CA TYR A 394 -14.47 20.16 15.09
C TYR A 394 -15.24 18.87 14.78
N LYS A 395 -14.91 18.18 13.68
CA LYS A 395 -15.51 16.88 13.27
C LYS A 395 -15.31 15.75 14.26
N LYS A 396 -14.23 15.79 15.07
CA LYS A 396 -13.91 14.78 16.09
C LYS A 396 -14.33 15.22 17.50
N CYS A 397 -15.13 16.29 17.62
CA CYS A 397 -15.60 16.83 18.90
C CYS A 397 -17.06 17.32 18.78
N CYS A 398 -17.33 18.62 18.89
CA CYS A 398 -18.70 19.14 18.89
C CYS A 398 -19.46 18.87 17.56
N GLY A 399 -18.74 18.66 16.46
CA GLY A 399 -19.32 18.27 15.17
C GLY A 399 -19.47 16.75 14.99
N ALA A 400 -19.09 15.92 15.96
CA ALA A 400 -19.21 14.47 15.89
C ALA A 400 -20.62 13.95 16.22
N ARG A 401 -21.50 14.81 16.76
CA ARG A 401 -22.88 14.46 17.16
C ARG A 401 -23.94 15.34 16.48
N LYS A 402 -23.61 15.94 15.34
CA LYS A 402 -24.53 16.77 14.57
C LYS A 402 -24.79 16.19 13.21
#